data_AF-A0A081DAJ2-F1
#
_entry.id   AF-A0A081DAJ2-F1
#
_cell.length_a   1.000
_cell.length_b   1.000
_cell.length_c   1.000
_cell.angle_alpha   90.00
_cell.angle_beta   90.00
_cell.angle_gamma   90.00
#
_symmetry.space_group_name_H-M   'P 1'
#
loop_
_entity.id
_entity.type
_entity.pdbx_description
1 polymer ?
#
loop_
_entity_poly.entity_id
_entity_poly.type
_entity_poly.pdbx_seq_one_letter_code
_entity_poly.pdbx_strand_id
1 'polypeptide(L)'
;MKALVQFCRWFVGILFIFSGLIKLNDPLGFSYKLDEYFSAAVLGLEFLQPLALPLAIFLVIFEVVLGVMLLIGFQKKFTIWSLLLMIVFFTFLTFYSWAFDKVTDCGCFGGDAIPLVPFESFLKDVLLTILIVIMFFNMKYIQPLFAKASLKYIILVVTIFCFAIAYYVLMHLPILDFRAYKIGVNIEEGMAEDPNNPDVYAYDWYYTIDGKEEIVSTEGAPPSGYPKYDKVEPRLVEKGYVPPIHDFSIERNGEDFTADILSKEKIAVVITYNLSKSESEGLYKLNAFIDRAESAGYEVLALSASSDSQAQEIMKKYGFETTFYVTDETALKTIIRSNPGIMLLDKGTIIAKSHWNDIDSLEL
;
A
#
# COMPACT_ATOMS: atom_id res chain seq x y z
N MET A 1 23.27 -15.53 26.92
CA MET A 1 23.97 -15.00 25.72
C MET A 1 23.75 -15.90 24.52
N LYS A 2 24.20 -17.16 24.50
CA LYS A 2 23.95 -18.06 23.35
C LYS A 2 22.46 -18.29 23.05
N ALA A 3 21.65 -18.58 24.08
CA ALA A 3 20.20 -18.75 23.93
C ALA A 3 19.52 -17.47 23.43
N LEU A 4 19.87 -16.31 24.00
CA LEU A 4 19.37 -15.00 23.57
C LEU A 4 19.68 -14.72 22.10
N VAL A 5 20.92 -14.93 21.66
CA VAL A 5 21.29 -14.72 20.24
C VAL A 5 20.56 -15.67 19.32
N GLN A 6 20.33 -16.92 19.73
CA GLN A 6 19.57 -17.87 18.92
C GLN A 6 18.08 -17.48 18.85
N PHE A 7 17.50 -16.98 19.93
CA PHE A 7 16.16 -16.39 19.92
C PHE A 7 16.09 -15.19 18.97
N CYS A 8 16.99 -14.20 19.12
CA CYS A 8 17.04 -13.04 18.22
C CYS A 8 17.17 -13.46 16.75
N ARG A 9 18.04 -14.45 16.48
CA ARG A 9 18.25 -14.98 15.13
C ARG A 9 16.99 -15.56 14.53
N TRP A 10 16.29 -16.42 15.26
CA TRP A 10 15.04 -17.03 14.78
C TRP A 10 13.94 -15.99 14.64
N PHE A 11 13.74 -15.16 15.65
CA PHE A 11 12.70 -14.14 15.66
C PHE A 11 12.88 -13.13 14.53
N VAL A 12 14.06 -12.50 14.42
CA VAL A 12 14.37 -11.53 13.37
C VAL A 12 14.34 -12.19 11.99
N GLY A 13 14.93 -13.39 11.85
CA GLY A 13 14.98 -14.07 10.56
C GLY A 13 13.60 -14.46 10.02
N ILE A 14 12.73 -14.99 10.87
CA ILE A 14 11.35 -15.34 10.49
C ILE A 14 10.57 -14.07 10.14
N LEU A 15 10.68 -13.02 10.96
CA LEU A 15 9.94 -11.78 10.74
C LEU A 15 10.36 -11.09 9.42
N PHE A 16 11.65 -11.05 9.10
CA PHE A 16 12.13 -10.50 7.82
C PHE A 16 11.66 -11.34 6.63
N ILE A 17 11.66 -12.67 6.72
CA ILE A 17 11.12 -13.53 5.65
C ILE A 17 9.62 -13.27 5.48
N PHE A 18 8.85 -13.24 6.56
CA PHE A 18 7.42 -13.01 6.52
C PHE A 18 7.09 -11.63 5.93
N SER A 19 7.74 -10.59 6.44
CA SER A 19 7.60 -9.22 5.94
C SER A 19 7.96 -9.10 4.46
N GLY A 20 9.12 -9.64 4.08
CA GLY A 20 9.59 -9.63 2.70
C GLY A 20 8.67 -10.41 1.76
N LEU A 21 8.12 -11.55 2.18
CA LEU A 21 7.18 -12.31 1.35
C LEU A 21 5.85 -11.58 1.13
N ILE A 22 5.34 -10.86 2.14
CA ILE A 22 4.13 -10.05 1.96
C ILE A 22 4.40 -8.90 0.98
N LYS A 23 5.53 -8.19 1.14
CA LYS A 23 5.92 -7.15 0.17
C LYS A 23 6.18 -7.73 -1.23
N LEU A 24 6.67 -8.97 -1.32
CA LEU A 24 6.95 -9.64 -2.60
C LEU A 24 5.67 -10.05 -3.33
N ASN A 25 4.58 -10.25 -2.60
CA ASN A 25 3.26 -10.48 -3.18
C ASN A 25 2.69 -9.20 -3.82
N ASP A 26 3.11 -8.01 -3.38
CA ASP A 26 2.74 -6.72 -3.97
C ASP A 26 3.91 -5.72 -4.03
N PRO A 27 4.91 -5.95 -4.91
CA PRO A 27 6.07 -5.08 -5.05
C PRO A 27 5.69 -3.73 -5.67
N LEU A 28 4.59 -3.68 -6.46
CA LEU A 28 4.08 -2.47 -7.08
C LEU A 28 3.51 -1.53 -6.00
N GLY A 29 2.71 -2.04 -5.06
CA GLY A 29 2.24 -1.28 -3.91
C GLY A 29 3.38 -0.72 -3.07
N PHE A 30 4.42 -1.52 -2.79
CA PHE A 30 5.61 -1.04 -2.08
C PHE A 30 6.38 0.03 -2.89
N SER A 31 6.42 -0.07 -4.22
CA SER A 31 7.05 0.94 -5.07
C SER A 31 6.34 2.30 -5.00
N TYR A 32 5.01 2.33 -4.87
CA TYR A 32 4.26 3.58 -4.71
C TYR A 32 4.62 4.29 -3.40
N LYS A 33 4.85 3.53 -2.33
CA LYS A 33 5.33 4.10 -1.06
C LYS A 33 6.73 4.70 -1.20
N LEU A 34 7.65 4.00 -1.88
CA LEU A 34 8.98 4.56 -2.15
C LEU A 34 8.90 5.82 -3.03
N ASP A 35 8.04 5.83 -4.03
CA ASP A 35 7.79 6.99 -4.90
C ASP A 35 7.30 8.22 -4.11
N GLU A 36 6.38 8.00 -3.17
CA GLU A 36 5.88 9.02 -2.24
C GLU A 36 7.00 9.57 -1.34
N TYR A 37 7.83 8.68 -0.75
CA TYR A 37 9.00 9.10 0.03
C TYR A 37 10.00 9.91 -0.79
N PHE A 38 10.19 9.60 -2.07
CA PHE A 38 11.13 10.30 -2.94
C PHE A 38 10.61 11.63 -3.49
N SER A 39 9.30 11.89 -3.37
CA SER A 39 8.69 13.13 -3.85
C SER A 39 9.27 14.39 -3.18
N ALA A 40 9.12 15.54 -3.84
CA ALA A 40 9.47 16.86 -3.29
C ALA A 40 8.81 17.18 -1.93
N ALA A 41 7.63 16.60 -1.67
CA ALA A 41 6.88 16.84 -0.44
C ALA A 41 7.48 16.14 0.79
N VAL A 42 8.35 15.14 0.59
CA VAL A 42 8.91 14.30 1.65
C VAL A 42 10.43 14.43 1.71
N LEU A 43 11.19 13.71 0.87
CA LEU A 43 12.67 13.75 0.89
C LEU A 43 13.29 14.61 -0.21
N GLY A 44 12.54 15.00 -1.24
CA GLY A 44 13.07 15.78 -2.37
C GLY A 44 14.10 15.02 -3.20
N LEU A 45 13.92 13.71 -3.35
CA LEU A 45 14.82 12.80 -4.08
C LEU A 45 14.17 12.32 -5.39
N GLU A 46 13.54 13.22 -6.14
CA GLU A 46 12.73 12.88 -7.33
C GLU A 46 13.53 12.11 -8.39
N PHE A 47 14.86 12.28 -8.43
CA PHE A 47 15.73 11.50 -9.31
C PHE A 47 15.69 9.97 -9.06
N LEU A 48 15.22 9.53 -7.88
CA LEU A 48 15.03 8.12 -7.52
C LEU A 48 13.64 7.58 -7.88
N GLN A 49 12.65 8.43 -8.17
CA GLN A 49 11.30 8.00 -8.53
C GLN A 49 11.26 7.05 -9.74
N PRO A 50 12.00 7.29 -10.84
CA PRO A 50 12.07 6.34 -11.95
C PRO A 50 12.63 4.96 -11.55
N LEU A 51 13.38 4.89 -10.45
CA LEU A 51 13.97 3.67 -9.91
C LEU A 51 13.13 3.06 -8.78
N ALA A 52 11.97 3.63 -8.41
CA ALA A 52 11.17 3.18 -7.28
C ALA A 52 10.74 1.71 -7.40
N LEU A 53 10.26 1.27 -8.57
CA LEU A 53 9.86 -0.12 -8.80
C LEU A 53 11.06 -1.09 -8.79
N PRO A 54 12.15 -0.86 -9.56
CA PRO A 54 13.36 -1.69 -9.47
C PRO A 54 13.93 -1.77 -8.05
N LEU A 55 13.92 -0.65 -7.31
CA LEU A 55 14.41 -0.58 -5.94
C LEU A 55 13.50 -1.34 -4.97
N ALA A 56 12.18 -1.23 -5.12
CA ALA A 56 11.20 -1.99 -4.35
C ALA A 56 11.43 -3.49 -4.50
N ILE A 57 11.53 -3.99 -5.75
CA ILE A 57 11.80 -5.40 -6.03
C ILE A 57 13.13 -5.83 -5.42
N PHE A 58 14.19 -5.04 -5.60
CA PHE A 58 15.50 -5.36 -5.04
C PHE A 58 15.46 -5.45 -3.51
N LEU A 59 14.93 -4.44 -2.82
CA LEU A 59 14.88 -4.38 -1.36
C LEU A 59 14.07 -5.53 -0.76
N VAL A 60 12.95 -5.87 -1.37
CA VAL A 60 12.06 -6.94 -0.91
C VAL A 60 12.70 -8.32 -1.09
N ILE A 61 13.30 -8.59 -2.25
CA ILE A 61 14.04 -9.84 -2.48
C ILE A 61 15.23 -9.92 -1.52
N PHE A 62 15.94 -8.81 -1.34
CA PHE A 62 17.08 -8.73 -0.44
C PHE A 62 16.68 -9.00 1.01
N GLU A 63 15.53 -8.48 1.46
CA GLU A 63 14.97 -8.73 2.79
C GLU A 63 14.70 -10.22 3.04
N VAL A 64 14.01 -10.91 2.11
CA VAL A 64 13.75 -12.35 2.22
C VAL A 64 15.06 -13.14 2.23
N VAL A 65 15.98 -12.83 1.32
CA VAL A 65 17.27 -13.51 1.21
C VAL A 65 18.10 -13.31 2.48
N LEU A 66 18.17 -12.10 3.02
CA LEU A 66 18.87 -11.82 4.27
C LEU A 66 18.25 -12.54 5.47
N GLY A 67 16.91 -12.59 5.54
CA GLY A 67 16.20 -13.35 6.56
C GLY A 67 16.57 -14.83 6.52
N VAL A 68 16.57 -15.45 5.34
CA VAL A 68 17.01 -16.84 5.15
C VAL A 68 18.50 -17.00 5.51
N MET A 69 19.37 -16.10 5.05
CA MET A 69 20.81 -16.12 5.35
C MET A 69 21.07 -16.06 6.86
N LEU A 70 20.29 -15.27 7.60
CA LEU A 70 20.36 -15.16 9.05
C LEU A 70 19.95 -16.49 9.71
N LEU A 71 18.84 -17.08 9.28
CA LEU A 71 18.36 -18.36 9.81
C LEU A 71 19.35 -19.49 9.57
N ILE A 72 19.95 -19.58 8.38
CA ILE A 72 20.92 -20.65 8.05
C ILE A 72 22.35 -20.34 8.53
N GLY A 73 22.64 -19.08 8.88
CA GLY A 73 23.95 -18.64 9.39
C GLY A 73 25.01 -18.50 8.30
N PHE A 74 24.61 -18.23 7.06
CA PHE A 74 25.51 -18.03 5.93
C PHE A 74 26.09 -16.60 5.94
N GLN A 75 27.38 -16.44 5.63
CA GLN A 75 28.08 -15.15 5.54
C GLN A 75 27.71 -14.12 6.63
N LYS A 76 27.63 -14.56 7.90
CA LYS A 76 27.12 -13.77 9.04
C LYS A 76 27.56 -12.32 9.14
N LYS A 77 28.82 -11.99 8.78
CA LYS A 77 29.30 -10.60 8.79
C LYS A 77 28.53 -9.75 7.79
N PHE A 78 28.44 -10.20 6.53
CA PHE A 78 27.67 -9.52 5.50
C PHE A 78 26.20 -9.45 5.89
N THR A 79 25.59 -10.57 6.29
CA THR A 79 24.17 -10.62 6.64
C THR A 79 23.80 -9.65 7.76
N ILE A 80 24.54 -9.63 8.87
CA ILE A 80 24.20 -8.76 10.00
C ILE A 80 24.46 -7.29 9.66
N TRP A 81 25.54 -6.97 8.93
CA TRP A 81 25.81 -5.60 8.49
C TRP A 81 24.72 -5.09 7.53
N SER A 82 24.31 -5.92 6.56
CA SER A 82 23.26 -5.57 5.62
C SER A 82 21.89 -5.43 6.30
N LEU A 83 21.55 -6.34 7.23
CA LEU A 83 20.33 -6.23 8.04
C LEU A 83 20.33 -4.95 8.89
N LEU A 84 21.47 -4.61 9.51
CA LEU A 84 21.60 -3.41 10.32
C LEU A 84 21.44 -2.15 9.47
N LEU A 85 22.08 -2.08 8.31
CA LEU A 85 21.93 -0.95 7.40
C LEU A 85 20.48 -0.79 6.94
N MET A 86 19.84 -1.89 6.55
CA MET A 86 18.48 -1.89 6.04
C MET A 86 17.46 -1.51 7.11
N ILE A 87 17.58 -2.05 8.34
CA ILE A 87 16.67 -1.69 9.42
C ILE A 87 16.87 -0.25 9.88
N VAL A 88 18.10 0.26 9.91
CA VAL A 88 18.36 1.67 10.24
C VAL A 88 17.76 2.59 9.19
N PHE A 89 17.86 2.23 7.91
CA PHE A 89 17.20 2.95 6.82
C PHE A 89 15.67 2.96 6.97
N PHE A 90 15.04 1.80 7.21
CA PHE A 90 13.59 1.74 7.43
C PHE A 90 13.15 2.46 8.71
N THR A 91 13.92 2.34 9.80
CA THR A 91 13.68 3.07 11.05
C THR A 91 13.70 4.58 10.81
N PHE A 92 14.59 5.08 9.94
CA PHE A 92 14.63 6.49 9.56
C PHE A 92 13.38 6.89 8.76
N LEU A 93 12.93 6.08 7.79
CA LEU A 93 11.72 6.36 7.02
C LEU A 93 10.47 6.35 7.91
N THR A 94 10.34 5.37 8.79
CA THR A 94 9.19 5.26 9.72
C THR A 94 9.21 6.37 10.76
N PHE A 95 10.39 6.76 11.26
CA PHE A 95 10.54 7.93 12.11
C PHE A 95 10.12 9.22 11.39
N TYR A 96 10.55 9.41 10.13
CA TYR A 96 10.19 10.59 9.35
C TYR A 96 8.66 10.66 9.14
N SER A 97 8.03 9.55 8.76
CA SER A 97 6.58 9.46 8.61
C SER A 97 5.83 9.81 9.88
N TRP A 98 6.29 9.30 11.02
CA TRP A 98 5.68 9.59 12.33
C TRP A 98 5.93 11.04 12.80
N ALA A 99 7.12 11.59 12.57
CA ALA A 99 7.48 12.92 13.08
C ALA A 99 6.87 14.08 12.28
N PHE A 100 6.57 13.87 11.00
CA PHE A 100 6.10 14.92 10.09
C PHE A 100 4.70 14.67 9.51
N ASP A 101 4.02 13.58 9.92
CA ASP A 101 2.68 13.17 9.46
C ASP A 101 2.53 13.18 7.93
N LYS A 102 3.59 12.79 7.22
CA LYS A 102 3.65 12.88 5.75
C LYS A 102 3.15 11.65 5.01
N VAL A 103 3.26 10.47 5.61
CA VAL A 103 2.88 9.20 4.98
C VAL A 103 2.15 8.36 6.02
N THR A 104 0.86 8.10 5.78
CA THR A 104 -0.05 7.44 6.73
C THR A 104 0.20 5.94 6.87
N ASP A 105 0.85 5.30 5.90
CA ASP A 105 1.11 3.86 5.89
C ASP A 105 2.56 3.56 5.45
N CYS A 106 3.36 3.05 6.39
CA CYS A 106 4.81 2.87 6.24
C CYS A 106 5.19 1.70 5.31
N GLY A 107 4.23 0.89 4.84
CA GLY A 107 4.44 -0.17 3.84
C GLY A 107 5.35 -1.32 4.28
N CYS A 108 5.82 -1.31 5.54
CA CYS A 108 6.84 -2.23 6.04
C CYS A 108 6.37 -3.68 6.22
N PHE A 109 5.09 -4.00 6.07
CA PHE A 109 4.56 -5.38 5.96
C PHE A 109 3.57 -5.54 4.81
N GLY A 110 3.72 -4.72 3.74
CA GLY A 110 2.70 -4.58 2.70
C GLY A 110 1.43 -4.04 3.34
N GLY A 111 1.32 -2.70 3.45
CA GLY A 111 0.36 -1.97 4.30
C GLY A 111 -1.07 -2.50 4.31
N ASP A 112 -1.50 -3.13 3.22
CA ASP A 112 -2.80 -3.79 3.08
C ASP A 112 -2.98 -5.07 3.94
N ALA A 113 -1.92 -5.81 4.29
CA ALA A 113 -2.02 -7.07 5.02
C ALA A 113 -2.09 -6.90 6.55
N ILE A 114 -1.32 -5.95 7.09
CA ILE A 114 -1.31 -5.57 8.51
C ILE A 114 -1.07 -4.06 8.55
N PRO A 115 -2.13 -3.23 8.51
CA PRO A 115 -1.97 -1.79 8.63
C PRO A 115 -1.46 -1.47 10.03
N LEU A 116 -0.27 -0.87 10.10
CA LEU A 116 0.37 -0.46 11.34
C LEU A 116 0.44 1.06 11.36
N VAL A 117 0.00 1.66 12.46
CA VAL A 117 0.13 3.11 12.66
C VAL A 117 1.62 3.49 12.59
N PRO A 118 2.00 4.67 12.05
CA PRO A 118 3.41 5.05 11.90
C PRO A 118 4.24 4.87 13.18
N PHE A 119 3.67 5.19 14.35
CA PHE A 119 4.33 4.99 15.64
C PHE A 119 4.59 3.51 15.97
N GLU A 120 3.64 2.61 15.70
CA GLU A 120 3.80 1.16 15.92
C GLU A 120 4.87 0.58 14.98
N SER A 121 4.87 1.03 13.72
CA SER A 121 5.89 0.67 12.73
C SER A 121 7.28 1.10 13.19
N PHE A 122 7.43 2.34 13.68
CA PHE A 122 8.67 2.87 14.22
C PHE A 122 9.14 2.09 15.45
N LEU A 123 8.26 1.86 16.44
CA LEU A 123 8.61 1.11 17.66
C LEU A 123 9.09 -0.30 17.34
N LYS A 124 8.42 -0.97 16.40
CA LYS A 124 8.79 -2.29 15.93
C LYS A 124 10.17 -2.28 15.25
N ASP A 125 10.47 -1.30 14.40
CA ASP A 125 11.78 -1.19 13.75
C ASP A 125 12.91 -0.89 14.76
N VAL A 126 12.63 -0.08 15.80
CA VAL A 126 13.55 0.16 16.92
C VAL A 126 13.80 -1.13 17.69
N LEU A 127 12.76 -1.91 18.00
CA LEU A 127 12.92 -3.21 18.66
C LEU A 127 13.78 -4.16 17.83
N LEU A 128 13.50 -4.28 16.52
CA LEU A 128 14.30 -5.10 15.60
C LEU A 128 15.75 -4.62 15.54
N THR A 129 15.98 -3.31 15.53
CA THR A 129 17.32 -2.71 15.58
C THR A 129 18.06 -3.14 16.84
N ILE A 130 17.42 -3.09 18.02
CA ILE A 130 18.03 -3.55 19.28
C ILE A 130 18.39 -5.04 19.20
N LEU A 131 17.48 -5.89 18.68
CA LEU A 131 17.74 -7.32 18.53
C LEU A 131 18.91 -7.60 17.58
N ILE A 132 19.01 -6.85 16.48
CA ILE A 132 20.10 -6.95 15.51
C ILE A 132 21.42 -6.47 16.13
N VAL A 133 21.42 -5.39 16.91
CA VAL A 133 22.61 -4.89 17.61
C VAL A 133 23.13 -5.91 18.64
N ILE A 134 22.23 -6.59 19.37
CA ILE A 134 22.61 -7.69 20.28
C ILE A 134 23.34 -8.80 19.49
N MET A 135 22.82 -9.17 18.31
CA MET A 135 23.47 -10.15 17.42
C MET A 135 24.79 -9.64 16.84
N PHE A 136 24.87 -8.33 16.54
CA PHE A 136 26.06 -7.68 15.99
C PHE A 136 27.25 -7.75 16.95
N PHE A 137 27.07 -7.50 18.24
CA PHE A 137 28.16 -7.67 19.21
C PHE A 137 28.45 -9.14 19.55
N ASN A 138 27.52 -10.05 19.22
CA ASN A 138 27.60 -11.46 19.60
C ASN A 138 27.65 -12.42 18.40
N MET A 139 28.18 -11.99 17.24
CA MET A 139 28.23 -12.79 16.00
C MET A 139 28.93 -14.15 16.14
N LYS A 140 29.73 -14.34 17.20
CA LYS A 140 30.40 -15.61 17.50
C LYS A 140 29.43 -16.78 17.72
N TYR A 141 28.20 -16.51 18.18
CA TYR A 141 27.19 -17.54 18.42
C TYR A 141 26.35 -17.89 17.18
N ILE A 142 26.50 -17.15 16.09
CA ILE A 142 25.85 -17.46 14.81
C ILE A 142 26.78 -18.39 14.03
N GLN A 143 26.39 -19.67 14.00
CA GLN A 143 27.09 -20.74 13.31
C GLN A 143 26.22 -21.28 12.16
N PRO A 144 26.84 -21.69 11.04
CA PRO A 144 26.13 -22.26 9.91
C PRO A 144 25.47 -23.59 10.31
N LEU A 145 24.22 -23.79 9.89
CA LEU A 145 23.47 -25.04 10.15
C LEU A 145 23.93 -26.19 9.27
N PHE A 146 24.45 -25.89 8.08
CA PHE A 146 24.85 -26.87 7.06
C PHE A 146 26.26 -26.61 6.53
N ALA A 147 26.77 -27.53 5.70
CA ALA A 147 28.02 -27.34 4.97
C ALA A 147 27.94 -26.11 4.04
N LYS A 148 29.05 -25.37 3.93
CA LYS A 148 29.11 -24.10 3.18
C LYS A 148 28.69 -24.20 1.71
N ALA A 149 28.92 -25.35 1.08
CA ALA A 149 28.52 -25.61 -0.31
C ALA A 149 26.99 -25.67 -0.45
N SER A 150 26.31 -26.42 0.42
CA SER A 150 24.85 -26.55 0.42
C SER A 150 24.13 -25.21 0.67
N LEU A 151 24.69 -24.36 1.54
CA LEU A 151 24.12 -23.04 1.83
C LEU A 151 24.07 -22.12 0.59
N LYS A 152 25.05 -22.21 -0.31
CA LYS A 152 25.07 -21.40 -1.54
C LYS A 152 23.92 -21.78 -2.48
N TYR A 153 23.67 -23.09 -2.63
CA TYR A 153 22.58 -23.58 -3.47
C TYR A 153 21.21 -23.21 -2.88
N ILE A 154 21.04 -23.29 -1.56
CA ILE A 154 19.80 -22.87 -0.89
C ILE A 154 19.52 -21.39 -1.20
N ILE A 155 20.51 -20.51 -1.04
CA ILE A 155 20.34 -19.07 -1.32
C ILE A 155 20.02 -18.85 -2.79
N LEU A 156 20.74 -19.51 -3.70
CA LEU A 156 20.47 -19.40 -5.14
C LEU A 156 19.03 -19.78 -5.48
N VAL A 157 18.54 -20.90 -4.95
CA VAL A 157 17.16 -21.36 -5.17
C VAL A 157 16.15 -20.37 -4.60
N VAL A 158 16.37 -19.87 -3.38
CA VAL A 158 15.49 -18.86 -2.76
C VAL A 158 15.47 -17.59 -3.59
N THR A 159 16.63 -17.11 -4.06
CA THR A 159 16.70 -15.91 -4.90
C THR A 159 15.95 -16.09 -6.22
N ILE A 160 16.16 -17.22 -6.93
CA ILE A 160 15.43 -17.53 -8.17
C ILE A 160 13.93 -17.60 -7.91
N PHE A 161 13.51 -18.25 -6.82
CA PHE A 161 12.11 -18.34 -6.42
C PHE A 161 11.50 -16.96 -6.16
N CYS A 162 12.22 -16.07 -5.46
CA CYS A 162 11.75 -14.71 -5.24
C CYS A 162 11.61 -13.91 -6.54
N PHE A 163 12.54 -14.05 -7.48
CA PHE A 163 12.42 -13.43 -8.81
C PHE A 163 11.25 -13.99 -9.61
N ALA A 164 10.99 -15.30 -9.53
CA ALA A 164 9.86 -15.92 -10.20
C ALA A 164 8.52 -15.38 -9.65
N ILE A 165 8.39 -15.22 -8.33
CA ILE A 165 7.20 -14.59 -7.72
C ILE A 165 7.09 -13.13 -8.17
N ALA A 166 8.16 -12.34 -8.08
CA ALA A 166 8.14 -10.94 -8.49
C ALA A 166 7.71 -10.78 -9.95
N TYR A 167 8.23 -11.64 -10.85
CA TYR A 167 7.81 -11.65 -12.24
C TYR A 167 6.33 -12.01 -12.39
N TYR A 168 5.88 -13.05 -11.69
CA TYR A 168 4.48 -13.48 -11.74
C TYR A 168 3.52 -12.37 -11.30
N VAL A 169 3.73 -11.73 -10.15
CA VAL A 169 2.83 -10.68 -9.62
C VAL A 169 2.91 -9.34 -10.35
N LEU A 170 3.89 -9.17 -11.25
CA LEU A 170 3.95 -8.01 -12.16
C LEU A 170 3.25 -8.29 -13.50
N MET A 171 3.15 -9.56 -13.88
CA MET A 171 2.45 -9.98 -15.10
C MET A 171 1.02 -10.47 -14.82
N HIS A 172 0.69 -10.76 -13.56
CA HIS A 172 -0.60 -11.24 -13.09
C HIS A 172 -0.95 -10.51 -11.80
N LEU A 173 -2.21 -10.62 -11.34
CA LEU A 173 -2.58 -10.04 -10.06
C LEU A 173 -1.83 -10.71 -8.88
N PRO A 174 -1.67 -10.01 -7.75
CA PRO A 174 -1.12 -10.59 -6.52
C PRO A 174 -1.77 -11.92 -6.16
N ILE A 175 -0.97 -12.89 -5.69
CA ILE A 175 -1.44 -14.24 -5.35
C ILE A 175 -2.47 -14.19 -4.22
N LEU A 176 -2.22 -13.31 -3.24
CA LEU A 176 -3.13 -13.04 -2.14
C LEU A 176 -3.55 -11.57 -2.20
N ASP A 177 -4.85 -11.32 -2.13
CA ASP A 177 -5.39 -9.97 -2.11
C ASP A 177 -5.80 -9.56 -0.69
N PHE A 178 -5.02 -8.67 -0.09
CA PHE A 178 -5.28 -8.12 1.24
C PHE A 178 -5.99 -6.76 1.21
N ARG A 179 -6.22 -6.20 0.02
CA ARG A 179 -6.75 -4.84 -0.14
C ARG A 179 -8.24 -4.79 0.17
N ALA A 180 -8.74 -3.58 0.45
CA ALA A 180 -10.16 -3.34 0.72
C ALA A 180 -11.09 -3.82 -0.42
N TYR A 181 -10.59 -3.82 -1.66
CA TYR A 181 -11.33 -4.21 -2.87
C TYR A 181 -11.12 -5.67 -3.29
N LYS A 182 -10.89 -6.60 -2.36
CA LYS A 182 -10.78 -8.03 -2.71
C LYS A 182 -12.10 -8.58 -3.25
N ILE A 183 -12.02 -9.66 -4.03
CA ILE A 183 -13.21 -10.34 -4.58
C ILE A 183 -14.14 -10.77 -3.43
N GLY A 184 -15.44 -10.52 -3.59
CA GLY A 184 -16.50 -10.78 -2.62
C GLY A 184 -16.86 -9.60 -1.71
N VAL A 185 -16.11 -8.48 -1.77
CA VAL A 185 -16.45 -7.26 -1.01
C VAL A 185 -17.48 -6.43 -1.77
N ASN A 186 -18.46 -5.89 -1.05
CA ASN A 186 -19.36 -4.86 -1.53
C ASN A 186 -18.77 -3.46 -1.26
N ILE A 187 -18.66 -2.64 -2.31
CA ILE A 187 -18.02 -1.32 -2.23
C ILE A 187 -18.86 -0.36 -1.37
N GLU A 188 -20.20 -0.36 -1.50
CA GLU A 188 -21.07 0.50 -0.70
C GLU A 188 -20.99 0.15 0.79
N GLU A 189 -21.01 -1.15 1.12
CA GLU A 189 -20.82 -1.61 2.50
C GLU A 189 -19.42 -1.26 3.04
N GLY A 190 -18.39 -1.33 2.18
CA GLY A 190 -17.02 -0.95 2.52
C GLY A 190 -16.82 0.56 2.74
N MET A 191 -17.73 1.38 2.21
CA MET A 191 -17.78 2.84 2.41
C MET A 191 -18.63 3.26 3.61
N ALA A 192 -19.41 2.34 4.19
CA ALA A 192 -20.29 2.67 5.29
C ALA A 192 -19.50 3.11 6.53
N GLU A 193 -19.81 4.31 7.03
CA GLU A 193 -19.33 4.80 8.32
C GLU A 193 -20.00 4.04 9.48
N ASP A 194 -19.36 4.02 10.65
CA ASP A 194 -19.97 3.52 11.89
C ASP A 194 -20.49 4.69 12.73
N PRO A 195 -21.82 4.92 12.79
CA PRO A 195 -22.39 6.02 13.56
C PRO A 195 -22.08 5.95 15.07
N ASN A 196 -21.68 4.79 15.58
CA ASN A 196 -21.36 4.59 17.00
C ASN A 196 -19.91 4.91 17.34
N ASN A 197 -19.06 5.16 16.34
CA ASN A 197 -17.65 5.45 16.52
C ASN A 197 -17.19 6.66 15.68
N PRO A 198 -17.75 7.86 15.91
CA PRO A 198 -17.31 9.07 15.23
C PRO A 198 -15.96 9.58 15.77
N ASP A 199 -15.31 10.43 15.00
CA ASP A 199 -14.17 11.22 15.49
C ASP A 199 -14.54 12.01 16.76
N VAL A 200 -13.70 11.91 17.78
CA VAL A 200 -13.85 12.65 19.03
C VAL A 200 -12.91 13.86 18.98
N TYR A 201 -13.48 15.06 18.97
CA TYR A 201 -12.74 16.32 18.99
C TYR A 201 -12.75 16.95 20.40
N ALA A 202 -11.59 17.45 20.83
CA ALA A 202 -11.50 18.47 21.87
C ALA A 202 -11.34 19.83 21.21
N TYR A 203 -11.80 20.88 21.88
CA TYR A 203 -11.65 22.25 21.47
C TYR A 203 -10.73 22.93 22.48
N ASP A 204 -9.57 23.36 22.01
CA ASP A 204 -8.59 24.10 22.77
C ASP A 204 -8.92 25.60 22.64
N TRP A 205 -9.35 26.20 23.76
CA TRP A 205 -9.75 27.59 23.86
C TRP A 205 -8.61 28.43 24.40
N TYR A 206 -8.22 29.46 23.67
CA TYR A 206 -7.13 30.36 24.02
C TYR A 206 -7.70 31.61 24.69
N TYR A 207 -7.18 31.92 25.88
CA TYR A 207 -7.57 33.08 26.67
C TYR A 207 -6.35 33.92 27.04
N THR A 208 -6.50 35.24 26.97
CA THR A 208 -5.56 36.18 27.58
C THR A 208 -6.12 36.68 28.91
N ILE A 209 -5.58 36.16 30.03
CA ILE A 209 -5.96 36.58 31.39
C ILE A 209 -4.76 37.28 32.03
N ASP A 210 -4.92 38.53 32.43
CA ASP A 210 -3.87 39.36 33.04
C ASP A 210 -2.55 39.41 32.24
N GLY A 211 -2.65 39.36 30.91
CA GLY A 211 -1.50 39.38 29.98
C GLY A 211 -0.76 38.05 29.84
N LYS A 212 -1.29 36.95 30.37
CA LYS A 212 -0.78 35.59 30.16
C LYS A 212 -1.76 34.78 29.32
N GLU A 213 -1.23 34.02 28.37
CA GLU A 213 -2.00 33.06 27.59
C GLU A 213 -2.30 31.82 28.44
N GLU A 214 -3.57 31.46 28.52
CA GLU A 214 -4.08 30.23 29.14
C GLU A 214 -4.86 29.43 28.10
N ILE A 215 -4.63 28.12 28.05
CA ILE A 215 -5.32 27.19 27.14
C ILE A 215 -6.21 26.28 27.97
N VAL A 216 -7.50 26.21 27.63
CA VAL A 216 -8.47 25.34 28.29
C VAL A 216 -9.10 24.43 27.25
N SER A 217 -9.04 23.11 27.46
CA SER A 217 -9.61 22.12 26.56
C SER A 217 -11.01 21.68 27.01
N THR A 218 -11.95 21.54 26.07
CA THR A 218 -13.32 21.03 26.33
C THR A 218 -13.78 20.08 25.23
N GLU A 219 -14.79 19.25 25.49
CA GLU A 219 -15.39 18.35 24.48
C GLU A 219 -16.47 19.02 23.60
N GLY A 220 -16.50 20.36 23.53
CA GLY A 220 -17.45 21.05 22.66
C GLY A 220 -17.67 22.51 23.05
N ALA A 221 -18.47 22.75 24.08
CA ALA A 221 -18.86 24.10 24.49
C ALA A 221 -17.72 24.84 25.22
N PRO A 222 -17.64 26.18 25.11
CA PRO A 222 -16.63 26.96 25.80
C PRO A 222 -16.72 26.78 27.33
N PRO A 223 -15.57 26.78 28.05
CA PRO A 223 -15.55 26.61 29.48
C PRO A 223 -16.30 27.76 30.18
N SER A 224 -17.15 27.39 31.14
CA SER A 224 -17.94 28.35 31.92
C SER A 224 -17.07 29.14 32.89
N GLY A 225 -17.29 30.45 33.00
CA GLY A 225 -16.56 31.32 33.92
C GLY A 225 -15.30 31.98 33.35
N TYR A 226 -14.99 31.76 32.07
CA TYR A 226 -13.88 32.42 31.37
C TYR A 226 -14.34 33.69 30.62
N PRO A 227 -13.44 34.66 30.37
CA PRO A 227 -13.72 35.82 29.53
C PRO A 227 -13.95 35.42 28.06
N LYS A 228 -14.13 36.39 27.17
CA LYS A 228 -14.23 36.09 25.73
C LYS A 228 -12.92 35.45 25.25
N TYR A 229 -13.01 34.30 24.57
CA TYR A 229 -11.87 33.60 24.01
C TYR A 229 -11.28 34.36 22.80
N ASP A 230 -9.97 34.25 22.62
CA ASP A 230 -9.24 34.87 21.52
C ASP A 230 -9.27 33.97 20.28
N LYS A 231 -9.13 32.66 20.48
CA LYS A 231 -9.08 31.62 19.44
C LYS A 231 -9.67 30.31 19.97
N VAL A 232 -10.25 29.52 19.07
CA VAL A 232 -10.59 28.11 19.33
C VAL A 232 -9.95 27.27 18.25
N GLU A 233 -9.26 26.20 18.65
CA GLU A 233 -8.71 25.21 17.73
C GLU A 233 -9.30 23.83 18.04
N PRO A 234 -9.97 23.18 17.07
CA PRO A 234 -10.35 21.79 17.23
C PRO A 234 -9.10 20.91 17.15
N ARG A 235 -8.97 19.98 18.08
CA ARG A 235 -7.92 18.96 18.15
C ARG A 235 -8.59 17.60 18.19
N LEU A 236 -8.31 16.76 17.18
CA LEU A 236 -8.73 15.37 17.18
C LEU A 236 -8.09 14.65 18.37
N VAL A 237 -8.91 14.11 19.27
CA VAL A 237 -8.47 13.38 20.47
C VAL A 237 -8.43 11.89 20.19
N GLU A 238 -9.48 11.38 19.57
CA GLU A 238 -9.62 9.99 19.17
C GLU A 238 -10.18 9.93 17.76
N LYS A 239 -9.48 9.21 16.89
CA LYS A 239 -9.95 9.00 15.52
C LYS A 239 -11.01 7.92 15.54
N GLY A 240 -12.18 8.23 14.95
CA GLY A 240 -13.28 7.31 14.84
C GLY A 240 -13.01 6.17 13.86
N TYR A 241 -14.02 5.36 13.61
CA TYR A 241 -13.95 4.31 12.60
C TYR A 241 -13.78 4.92 11.21
N VAL A 242 -12.70 4.56 10.53
CA VAL A 242 -12.46 4.93 9.14
C VAL A 242 -12.87 3.76 8.25
N PRO A 243 -13.81 3.94 7.31
CA PRO A 243 -14.19 2.90 6.38
C PRO A 243 -12.98 2.38 5.57
N PRO A 244 -12.86 1.06 5.36
CA PRO A 244 -11.81 0.48 4.52
C PRO A 244 -11.76 1.07 3.11
N ILE A 245 -12.90 1.54 2.59
CA ILE A 245 -13.01 2.26 1.33
C ILE A 245 -13.52 3.67 1.64
N HIS A 246 -12.69 4.70 1.44
CA HIS A 246 -13.08 6.10 1.72
C HIS A 246 -12.83 7.04 0.53
N ASP A 247 -11.95 6.67 -0.41
CA ASP A 247 -11.55 7.51 -1.54
C ASP A 247 -12.21 7.10 -2.88
N PHE A 248 -13.25 6.25 -2.84
CA PHE A 248 -13.91 5.77 -4.06
C PHE A 248 -15.03 6.72 -4.48
N SER A 249 -14.89 7.30 -5.67
CA SER A 249 -15.97 8.00 -6.37
C SER A 249 -15.92 7.70 -7.86
N ILE A 250 -17.09 7.75 -8.50
CA ILE A 250 -17.24 7.61 -9.96
C ILE A 250 -17.83 8.90 -10.48
N GLU A 251 -16.97 9.81 -10.93
CA GLU A 251 -17.38 11.16 -11.31
C GLU A 251 -17.29 11.38 -12.82
N ARG A 252 -18.20 12.17 -13.38
CA ARG A 252 -18.11 12.62 -14.77
C ARG A 252 -18.70 14.00 -14.91
N ASN A 253 -17.98 14.92 -15.55
CA ASN A 253 -18.38 16.33 -15.69
C ASN A 253 -18.73 17.03 -14.37
N GLY A 254 -18.15 16.58 -13.25
CA GLY A 254 -18.41 17.12 -11.91
C GLY A 254 -19.70 16.60 -11.25
N GLU A 255 -20.35 15.59 -11.84
CA GLU A 255 -21.48 14.87 -11.24
C GLU A 255 -21.01 13.50 -10.75
N ASP A 256 -21.51 13.09 -9.58
CA ASP A 256 -21.19 11.81 -8.93
C ASP A 256 -22.23 10.74 -9.32
N PHE A 257 -21.75 9.67 -9.96
CA PHE A 257 -22.54 8.52 -10.42
C PHE A 257 -22.31 7.27 -9.57
N THR A 258 -21.61 7.37 -8.44
CA THR A 258 -21.17 6.22 -7.64
C THR A 258 -22.34 5.33 -7.22
N ALA A 259 -23.37 5.90 -6.57
CA ALA A 259 -24.53 5.13 -6.11
C ALA A 259 -25.36 4.54 -7.26
N ASP A 260 -25.49 5.28 -8.38
CA ASP A 260 -26.22 4.77 -9.55
C ASP A 260 -25.53 3.52 -10.12
N ILE A 261 -24.22 3.62 -10.36
CA ILE A 261 -23.43 2.53 -10.95
C ILE A 261 -23.34 1.33 -10.00
N LEU A 262 -23.11 1.56 -8.70
CA LEU A 262 -23.03 0.48 -7.72
C LEU A 262 -24.38 -0.20 -7.50
N SER A 263 -25.51 0.43 -7.80
CA SER A 263 -26.84 -0.23 -7.72
C SER A 263 -27.13 -1.20 -8.87
N LYS A 264 -26.37 -1.13 -9.98
CA LYS A 264 -26.63 -1.91 -11.21
C LYS A 264 -26.06 -3.33 -11.14
N GLU A 265 -26.69 -4.23 -11.89
CA GLU A 265 -26.19 -5.59 -12.12
C GLU A 265 -25.24 -5.62 -13.33
N LYS A 266 -24.29 -6.57 -13.33
CA LYS A 266 -23.37 -6.82 -14.45
C LYS A 266 -22.66 -5.56 -14.98
N ILE A 267 -21.86 -4.92 -14.13
CA ILE A 267 -20.98 -3.83 -14.55
C ILE A 267 -19.56 -4.36 -14.78
N ALA A 268 -18.98 -4.07 -15.93
CA ALA A 268 -17.59 -4.35 -16.23
C ALA A 268 -16.80 -3.04 -16.23
N VAL A 269 -15.84 -2.93 -15.31
CA VAL A 269 -15.04 -1.73 -15.09
C VAL A 269 -13.63 -1.94 -15.62
N VAL A 270 -13.26 -1.18 -16.65
CA VAL A 270 -11.89 -1.05 -17.14
C VAL A 270 -11.16 -0.01 -16.30
N ILE A 271 -10.19 -0.43 -15.52
CA ILE A 271 -9.43 0.44 -14.62
C ILE A 271 -8.11 0.81 -15.27
N THR A 272 -7.89 2.10 -15.46
CA THR A 272 -6.62 2.67 -15.91
C THR A 272 -6.21 3.78 -14.95
N TYR A 273 -5.44 3.48 -13.90
CA TYR A 273 -5.14 4.51 -12.87
C TYR A 273 -4.46 5.75 -13.46
N ASN A 274 -3.69 5.59 -14.53
CA ASN A 274 -3.14 6.71 -15.30
C ASN A 274 -2.93 6.25 -16.75
N LEU A 275 -3.59 6.94 -17.68
CA LEU A 275 -3.57 6.58 -19.10
C LEU A 275 -2.18 6.72 -19.73
N SER A 276 -1.38 7.69 -19.29
CA SER A 276 -0.01 7.88 -19.78
C SER A 276 0.96 6.81 -19.31
N LYS A 277 0.61 6.07 -18.24
CA LYS A 277 1.39 4.96 -17.68
C LYS A 277 0.77 3.58 -18.02
N SER A 278 -0.24 3.54 -18.89
CA SER A 278 -0.94 2.30 -19.25
C SER A 278 -0.11 1.46 -20.22
N GLU A 279 -0.12 0.15 -20.01
CA GLU A 279 0.58 -0.82 -20.85
C GLU A 279 -0.10 -0.94 -22.21
N SER A 280 0.65 -0.68 -23.26
CA SER A 280 0.13 -0.63 -24.63
C SER A 280 -0.49 -1.95 -25.10
N GLU A 281 0.12 -3.08 -24.75
CA GLU A 281 -0.40 -4.42 -25.08
C GLU A 281 -1.76 -4.67 -24.41
N GLY A 282 -1.92 -4.24 -23.15
CA GLY A 282 -3.19 -4.33 -22.44
C GLY A 282 -4.27 -3.48 -23.09
N LEU A 283 -3.94 -2.25 -23.50
CA LEU A 283 -4.88 -1.35 -24.19
C LEU A 283 -5.36 -1.94 -25.52
N TYR A 284 -4.49 -2.62 -26.29
CA TYR A 284 -4.89 -3.29 -27.54
C TYR A 284 -5.89 -4.45 -27.32
N LYS A 285 -5.88 -5.08 -26.14
CA LYS A 285 -6.82 -6.16 -25.80
C LYS A 285 -8.20 -5.66 -25.38
N LEU A 286 -8.33 -4.39 -25.01
CA LEU A 286 -9.58 -3.86 -24.43
C LEU A 286 -10.76 -3.95 -25.39
N ASN A 287 -10.59 -3.67 -26.69
CA ASN A 287 -11.70 -3.73 -27.64
C ASN A 287 -12.35 -5.12 -27.67
N ALA A 288 -11.53 -6.17 -27.76
CA ALA A 288 -12.03 -7.55 -27.76
C ALA A 288 -12.68 -7.95 -26.43
N PHE A 289 -12.21 -7.41 -25.31
CA PHE A 289 -12.86 -7.61 -24.02
C PHE A 289 -14.20 -6.90 -23.94
N ILE A 290 -14.27 -5.63 -24.35
CA ILE A 290 -15.50 -4.82 -24.35
C ILE A 290 -16.58 -5.54 -25.17
N ASP A 291 -16.25 -5.96 -26.40
CA ASP A 291 -17.17 -6.70 -27.27
C ASP A 291 -17.72 -7.97 -26.60
N ARG A 292 -16.87 -8.73 -25.89
CA ARG A 292 -17.27 -9.94 -25.16
C ARG A 292 -18.15 -9.61 -23.95
N ALA A 293 -17.79 -8.60 -23.18
CA ALA A 293 -18.52 -8.18 -21.99
C ALA A 293 -19.92 -7.70 -22.36
N GLU A 294 -20.04 -6.82 -23.36
CA GLU A 294 -21.33 -6.34 -23.87
C GLU A 294 -22.18 -7.49 -24.42
N SER A 295 -21.58 -8.43 -25.15
CA SER A 295 -22.27 -9.63 -25.64
C SER A 295 -22.78 -10.54 -24.51
N ALA A 296 -22.12 -10.54 -23.35
CA ALA A 296 -22.54 -11.26 -22.14
C ALA A 296 -23.57 -10.46 -21.29
N GLY A 297 -23.94 -9.26 -21.75
CA GLY A 297 -24.92 -8.38 -21.11
C GLY A 297 -24.35 -7.49 -20.02
N TYR A 298 -23.03 -7.26 -20.01
CA TYR A 298 -22.43 -6.27 -19.12
C TYR A 298 -22.53 -4.86 -19.69
N GLU A 299 -22.81 -3.88 -18.83
CA GLU A 299 -22.55 -2.47 -19.14
C GLU A 299 -21.07 -2.19 -18.83
N VAL A 300 -20.32 -1.70 -19.82
CA VAL A 300 -18.88 -1.48 -19.71
C VAL A 300 -18.56 0.00 -19.53
N LEU A 301 -17.78 0.31 -18.49
CA LEU A 301 -17.28 1.65 -18.20
C LEU A 301 -15.79 1.64 -17.92
N ALA A 302 -15.14 2.79 -18.03
CA ALA A 302 -13.73 2.96 -17.70
C ALA A 302 -13.54 3.98 -16.57
N LEU A 303 -12.64 3.66 -15.63
CA LEU A 303 -12.22 4.57 -14.57
C LEU A 303 -10.76 4.98 -14.76
N SER A 304 -10.49 6.28 -14.62
CA SER A 304 -9.13 6.82 -14.67
C SER A 304 -8.97 8.09 -13.84
N ALA A 305 -7.76 8.37 -13.34
CA ALA A 305 -7.43 9.68 -12.79
C ALA A 305 -7.02 10.69 -13.89
N SER A 306 -6.96 10.25 -15.15
CA SER A 306 -6.62 11.09 -16.31
C SER A 306 -7.80 11.95 -16.78
N SER A 307 -7.52 13.05 -17.47
CA SER A 307 -8.54 13.94 -18.02
C SER A 307 -9.30 13.33 -19.20
N ASP A 308 -10.53 13.78 -19.43
CA ASP A 308 -11.37 13.36 -20.57
C ASP A 308 -10.66 13.49 -21.93
N SER A 309 -9.87 14.55 -22.10
CA SER A 309 -9.08 14.76 -23.32
C SER A 309 -8.06 13.64 -23.56
N GLN A 310 -7.39 13.16 -22.52
CA GLN A 310 -6.45 12.04 -22.59
C GLN A 310 -7.18 10.73 -22.88
N ALA A 311 -8.34 10.53 -22.24
CA ALA A 311 -9.18 9.36 -22.50
C ALA A 311 -9.61 9.27 -23.98
N GLN A 312 -10.07 10.38 -24.56
CA GLN A 312 -10.47 10.43 -25.98
C GLN A 312 -9.30 10.15 -26.93
N GLU A 313 -8.10 10.66 -26.63
CA GLU A 313 -6.91 10.40 -27.44
C GLU A 313 -6.53 8.90 -27.42
N ILE A 314 -6.56 8.28 -26.24
CA ILE A 314 -6.23 6.86 -26.07
C ILE A 314 -7.28 5.97 -26.73
N MET A 315 -8.58 6.25 -26.53
CA MET A 315 -9.67 5.52 -27.21
C MET A 315 -9.47 5.52 -28.72
N LYS A 316 -9.21 6.69 -29.31
CA LYS A 316 -8.96 6.82 -30.75
C LYS A 316 -7.71 6.08 -31.21
N LYS A 317 -6.64 6.11 -30.42
CA LYS A 317 -5.35 5.48 -30.74
C LYS A 317 -5.43 3.96 -30.73
N TYR A 318 -6.13 3.38 -29.75
CA TYR A 318 -6.21 1.93 -29.55
C TYR A 318 -7.50 1.30 -30.09
N GLY A 319 -8.45 2.13 -30.55
CA GLY A 319 -9.62 1.69 -31.31
C GLY A 319 -10.70 1.03 -30.45
N PHE A 320 -10.92 1.53 -29.23
CA PHE A 320 -12.03 1.11 -28.38
C PHE A 320 -12.89 2.32 -27.96
N GLU A 321 -14.16 2.09 -27.69
CA GLU A 321 -15.11 3.11 -27.25
C GLU A 321 -15.75 2.66 -25.94
N THR A 322 -15.70 3.51 -24.91
CA THR A 322 -16.34 3.25 -23.62
C THR A 322 -16.59 4.55 -22.88
N THR A 323 -17.49 4.53 -21.91
CA THR A 323 -17.76 5.70 -21.08
C THR A 323 -16.68 5.84 -20.02
N PHE A 324 -15.94 6.95 -20.05
CA PHE A 324 -14.94 7.27 -19.04
C PHE A 324 -15.53 8.07 -17.89
N TYR A 325 -15.07 7.71 -16.70
CA TYR A 325 -15.31 8.39 -15.45
C TYR A 325 -13.98 8.65 -14.73
N VAL A 326 -13.97 9.69 -13.93
CA VAL A 326 -12.84 10.12 -13.12
C VAL A 326 -12.95 9.51 -11.72
N THR A 327 -11.84 8.98 -11.24
CA THR A 327 -11.67 8.44 -9.87
C THR A 327 -10.24 8.72 -9.42
N ASP A 328 -10.02 8.90 -8.11
CA ASP A 328 -8.70 9.14 -7.55
C ASP A 328 -7.65 8.07 -7.93
N GLU A 329 -6.41 8.50 -8.23
CA GLU A 329 -5.34 7.61 -8.67
C GLU A 329 -4.96 6.58 -7.58
N THR A 330 -4.99 6.97 -6.31
CA THR A 330 -4.67 6.11 -5.16
C THR A 330 -5.76 5.05 -4.97
N ALA A 331 -7.02 5.43 -5.10
CA ALA A 331 -8.14 4.50 -5.09
C ALA A 331 -7.99 3.46 -6.21
N LEU A 332 -7.75 3.90 -7.46
CA LEU A 332 -7.61 2.99 -8.62
C LEU A 332 -6.42 2.04 -8.46
N LYS A 333 -5.27 2.53 -8.00
CA LYS A 333 -4.10 1.70 -7.68
C LYS A 333 -4.47 0.64 -6.65
N THR A 334 -5.24 1.00 -5.62
CA THR A 334 -5.67 0.09 -4.54
C THR A 334 -6.64 -0.98 -5.04
N ILE A 335 -7.55 -0.65 -5.96
CA ILE A 335 -8.48 -1.63 -6.53
C ILE A 335 -7.73 -2.75 -7.25
N ILE A 336 -6.78 -2.40 -8.13
CA ILE A 336 -6.11 -3.37 -9.00
C ILE A 336 -4.65 -2.98 -9.29
N ARG A 337 -3.73 -3.95 -9.15
CA ARG A 337 -2.31 -3.80 -9.50
C ARG A 337 -2.09 -4.10 -10.98
N SER A 338 -2.83 -3.39 -11.85
CA SER A 338 -2.76 -3.55 -13.30
C SER A 338 -3.20 -2.26 -13.99
N ASN A 339 -2.62 -1.96 -15.15
CA ASN A 339 -2.90 -0.73 -15.90
C ASN A 339 -2.78 -1.00 -17.41
N PRO A 340 -3.86 -1.35 -18.13
CA PRO A 340 -5.24 -1.47 -17.65
C PRO A 340 -5.47 -2.74 -16.81
N GLY A 341 -6.47 -2.75 -15.94
CA GLY A 341 -7.00 -3.93 -15.27
C GLY A 341 -8.52 -3.99 -15.37
N ILE A 342 -9.12 -5.16 -15.16
CA ILE A 342 -10.59 -5.34 -15.19
C ILE A 342 -11.12 -5.67 -13.80
N MET A 343 -12.25 -5.08 -13.46
CA MET A 343 -13.07 -5.43 -12.30
C MET A 343 -14.52 -5.64 -12.74
N LEU A 344 -15.11 -6.77 -12.37
CA LEU A 344 -16.53 -7.04 -12.58
C LEU A 344 -17.28 -6.79 -11.28
N LEU A 345 -18.42 -6.11 -11.39
CA LEU A 345 -19.30 -5.76 -10.28
C LEU A 345 -20.72 -6.30 -10.51
N ASP A 346 -21.37 -6.68 -9.42
CA ASP A 346 -22.81 -6.97 -9.37
C ASP A 346 -23.41 -6.33 -8.11
N LYS A 347 -24.25 -5.31 -8.29
CA LYS A 347 -24.82 -4.50 -7.19
C LYS A 347 -23.77 -4.05 -6.18
N GLY A 348 -22.66 -3.50 -6.70
CA GLY A 348 -21.54 -3.01 -5.91
C GLY A 348 -20.62 -4.09 -5.35
N THR A 349 -20.96 -5.37 -5.52
CA THR A 349 -20.13 -6.49 -5.08
C THR A 349 -19.10 -6.85 -6.14
N ILE A 350 -17.82 -6.93 -5.75
CA ILE A 350 -16.73 -7.32 -6.65
C ILE A 350 -16.80 -8.82 -6.89
N ILE A 351 -17.22 -9.24 -8.09
CA ILE A 351 -17.37 -10.66 -8.42
C ILE A 351 -16.10 -11.26 -9.05
N ALA A 352 -15.31 -10.45 -9.76
CA ALA A 352 -14.06 -10.89 -10.36
C ALA A 352 -13.11 -9.72 -10.63
N LYS A 353 -11.81 -10.02 -10.74
CA LYS A 353 -10.78 -9.07 -11.17
C LYS A 353 -9.78 -9.78 -12.08
N SER A 354 -9.24 -9.05 -13.06
CA SER A 354 -8.24 -9.60 -13.97
C SER A 354 -7.15 -8.59 -14.30
N HIS A 355 -5.91 -9.08 -14.36
CA HIS A 355 -4.83 -8.39 -15.02
C HIS A 355 -5.08 -8.37 -16.54
N TRP A 356 -4.53 -7.39 -17.27
CA TRP A 356 -4.69 -7.35 -18.73
C TRP A 356 -4.08 -8.56 -19.47
N ASN A 357 -3.07 -9.22 -18.88
CA ASN A 357 -2.53 -10.47 -19.43
C ASN A 357 -3.56 -11.60 -19.43
N ASP A 358 -4.43 -11.63 -18.42
CA ASP A 358 -5.36 -12.73 -18.16
C ASP A 358 -6.80 -12.41 -18.64
N ILE A 359 -7.00 -11.22 -19.21
CA ILE A 359 -8.32 -10.69 -19.59
C ILE A 359 -9.11 -11.64 -20.51
N ASP A 360 -8.41 -12.37 -21.37
CA ASP A 360 -9.01 -13.32 -22.31
C ASP A 360 -9.60 -14.55 -21.61
N SER A 361 -9.07 -14.88 -20.42
CA SER A 361 -9.52 -16.00 -19.59
C SER A 361 -10.58 -15.61 -18.55
N LEU A 362 -10.89 -14.32 -18.42
CA LEU A 362 -11.91 -13.83 -17.50
C LEU A 362 -13.29 -14.34 -17.92
N GLU A 363 -13.96 -15.05 -17.01
CA GLU A 363 -15.33 -15.54 -17.17
C GLU A 363 -16.32 -14.38 -16.98
N LEU A 364 -17.35 -14.38 -17.83
CA LEU A 364 -18.42 -13.36 -17.94
C LEU A 364 -19.79 -14.03 -17.79
#